data_AF-S0JFC9-F1
#
_entry.id   AF-S0JFC9-F1
#
_cell.length_a   1.000
_cell.length_b   1.000
_cell.length_c   1.000
_cell.angle_alpha   90.00
_cell.angle_beta   90.00
_cell.angle_gamma   90.00
#
_symmetry.space_group_name_H-M   'P 1'
#
loop_
_entity.id
_entity.type
_entity.pdbx_description
1 polymer ?
#
loop_
_entity_poly.entity_id
_entity_poly.type
_entity_poly.pdbx_seq_one_letter_code
_entity_poly.pdbx_strand_id
1 'polypeptide(L)'
;MSDAVELVKIMKKAALEAVEASKPVNLCFGTVESVSPLKINVEQKMTLGEAQLILTGNVMDYRIKIAVDMDTDTASGSHVHSVEGKTLPGAMGHDHEFRGTTGEAGAAHNHRISGEQEIIIKNGLAAGEKVLLLRQQGGQKYFVLERIGI
;
A
#
# COMPACT_ATOMS: atom_id res chain seq x y z
N MET A 1 -45.17 -28.90 -30.23
CA MET A 1 -44.80 -27.60 -29.62
C MET A 1 -43.72 -27.71 -28.53
N SER A 2 -43.31 -28.90 -28.09
CA SER A 2 -42.23 -29.12 -27.12
C SER A 2 -40.82 -28.88 -27.69
N ASP A 3 -40.61 -29.23 -28.97
CA ASP A 3 -39.28 -29.29 -29.59
C ASP A 3 -38.62 -27.91 -29.77
N ALA A 4 -39.39 -26.91 -30.19
CA ALA A 4 -38.89 -25.53 -30.33
C ALA A 4 -38.50 -24.91 -28.97
N VAL A 5 -39.19 -25.28 -27.90
CA VAL A 5 -38.87 -24.79 -26.54
C VAL A 5 -37.56 -25.41 -26.04
N GLU A 6 -37.32 -26.69 -26.31
CA GLU A 6 -36.07 -27.35 -25.97
C GLU A 6 -34.88 -26.81 -26.78
N LEU A 7 -35.06 -26.58 -28.08
CA LEU A 7 -34.04 -25.95 -28.93
C LEU A 7 -33.63 -24.57 -28.38
N VAL A 8 -34.59 -23.73 -28.01
CA VAL A 8 -34.31 -22.40 -27.42
C VAL A 8 -33.55 -22.52 -26.10
N LYS A 9 -33.85 -23.52 -25.26
CA LYS A 9 -33.09 -23.77 -24.01
C LYS A 9 -31.65 -24.17 -24.30
N ILE A 10 -31.43 -25.05 -25.29
CA ILE A 10 -30.08 -25.47 -25.70
C ILE A 10 -29.30 -24.27 -26.25
N MET A 11 -29.91 -23.44 -27.09
CA MET A 11 -29.27 -22.24 -27.62
C MET A 11 -28.88 -21.25 -26.52
N LYS A 12 -29.76 -21.02 -25.53
CA LYS A 12 -29.43 -20.18 -24.37
C LYS A 12 -28.28 -20.74 -23.55
N LYS A 13 -28.27 -22.06 -23.31
CA LYS A 13 -27.19 -22.73 -22.59
C LYS A 13 -25.86 -22.62 -23.34
N ALA A 14 -25.84 -22.93 -24.64
CA ALA A 14 -24.65 -22.81 -25.47
C ALA A 14 -24.10 -21.37 -25.51
N ALA A 15 -24.98 -20.37 -25.55
CA ALA A 15 -24.58 -18.97 -25.50
C ALA A 15 -23.91 -18.62 -24.15
N LEU A 16 -24.48 -19.06 -23.02
CA LEU A 16 -23.89 -18.85 -21.69
C LEU A 16 -22.55 -19.58 -21.55
N GLU A 17 -22.47 -20.83 -22.00
CA GLU A 17 -21.24 -21.62 -21.97
C GLU A 17 -20.13 -21.00 -22.82
N ALA A 18 -20.46 -20.46 -24.00
CA ALA A 18 -19.50 -19.75 -24.83
C ALA A 18 -18.93 -18.50 -24.14
N VAL A 19 -19.78 -17.76 -23.41
CA VAL A 19 -19.35 -16.59 -22.63
C VAL A 19 -18.45 -17.02 -21.47
N GLU A 20 -18.83 -18.03 -20.69
CA GLU A 20 -18.00 -18.54 -19.59
C GLU A 20 -16.65 -19.07 -20.09
N ALA A 21 -16.64 -19.78 -21.22
CA ALA A 21 -15.42 -20.30 -21.85
C ALA A 21 -14.48 -19.17 -22.31
N SER A 22 -15.02 -18.01 -22.69
CA SER A 22 -14.21 -16.81 -23.00
C SER A 22 -13.46 -16.24 -21.79
N LYS A 23 -13.79 -16.71 -20.58
CA LYS A 23 -13.24 -16.28 -19.30
C LYS A 23 -13.14 -14.76 -19.22
N PRO A 24 -14.28 -14.04 -19.29
CA PRO A 24 -14.29 -12.59 -19.26
C PRO A 24 -13.68 -12.08 -17.94
N VAL A 25 -13.32 -10.79 -17.93
CA VAL A 25 -12.97 -10.12 -16.68
C VAL A 25 -14.13 -10.27 -15.72
N ASN A 26 -13.84 -10.74 -14.51
CA ASN A 26 -14.85 -10.90 -13.47
C ASN A 26 -14.33 -10.34 -12.14
N LEU A 27 -15.26 -9.82 -11.36
CA LEU A 27 -15.00 -9.29 -10.03
C LEU A 27 -15.20 -10.41 -9.01
N CYS A 28 -14.17 -10.66 -8.21
CA CYS A 28 -14.11 -11.75 -7.26
C CYS A 28 -13.83 -11.21 -5.86
N PHE A 29 -14.28 -11.95 -4.85
CA PHE A 29 -13.96 -11.67 -3.45
C PHE A 29 -13.05 -12.75 -2.89
N GLY A 30 -12.06 -12.33 -2.11
CA GLY A 30 -11.14 -13.25 -1.48
C GLY A 30 -10.83 -12.90 -0.03
N THR A 31 -10.24 -13.86 0.66
CA THR A 31 -9.73 -13.73 2.03
C THR A 31 -8.24 -14.04 2.01
N VAL A 32 -7.43 -13.17 2.62
CA VAL A 32 -5.99 -13.37 2.74
C VAL A 32 -5.73 -14.48 3.77
N GLU A 33 -5.14 -15.60 3.33
CA GLU A 33 -4.81 -16.73 4.21
C GLU A 33 -3.43 -16.55 4.86
N SER A 34 -2.46 -16.05 4.11
CA SER A 34 -1.09 -15.77 4.58
C SER A 34 -0.47 -14.63 3.77
N VAL A 35 0.53 -13.94 4.34
CA VAL A 35 1.22 -12.80 3.69
C VAL A 35 2.67 -13.09 3.30
N SER A 36 3.25 -14.19 3.81
CA SER A 36 4.60 -14.64 3.47
C SER A 36 4.67 -16.18 3.56
N PRO A 37 4.49 -16.91 2.45
CA PRO A 37 4.16 -16.38 1.11
C PRO A 37 2.73 -15.85 1.05
N LEU A 38 2.46 -14.87 0.17
CA LEU A 38 1.11 -14.34 -0.02
C LEU A 38 0.19 -15.39 -0.63
N LYS A 39 -0.92 -15.67 0.06
CA LYS A 39 -1.98 -16.56 -0.39
C LYS A 39 -3.35 -15.93 -0.17
N ILE A 40 -4.19 -15.96 -1.19
CA ILE A 40 -5.56 -15.43 -1.14
C ILE A 40 -6.53 -16.52 -1.58
N ASN A 41 -7.46 -16.88 -0.71
CA ASN A 41 -8.57 -17.76 -1.03
C ASN A 41 -9.65 -16.97 -1.74
N VAL A 42 -10.05 -17.37 -2.93
CA VAL A 42 -11.09 -16.69 -3.71
C VAL A 42 -12.34 -17.54 -3.75
N GLU A 43 -13.48 -16.94 -3.36
CA GLU A 43 -14.82 -17.54 -3.33
C GLU A 43 -14.91 -18.92 -2.64
N GLN A 44 -14.04 -19.24 -1.69
CA GLN A 44 -13.99 -20.57 -1.03
C GLN A 44 -13.77 -21.75 -2.00
N LYS A 45 -13.24 -21.48 -3.20
CA LYS A 45 -13.07 -22.48 -4.26
C LYS A 45 -11.62 -22.72 -4.63
N MET A 46 -10.79 -21.67 -4.60
CA MET A 46 -9.41 -21.74 -5.05
C MET A 46 -8.50 -20.86 -4.19
N THR A 47 -7.26 -21.31 -3.98
CA THR A 47 -6.22 -20.50 -3.34
C THR A 47 -5.24 -20.02 -4.42
N LEU A 48 -5.06 -18.71 -4.50
CA LEU A 48 -4.09 -18.07 -5.37
C LEU A 48 -2.78 -17.79 -4.63
N GLY A 49 -1.65 -18.12 -5.25
CA GLY A 49 -0.32 -17.74 -4.75
C GLY A 49 0.23 -16.48 -5.41
N GLU A 50 1.36 -15.96 -4.92
CA GLU A 50 2.06 -14.77 -5.45
C GLU A 50 2.19 -14.74 -6.97
N ALA A 51 2.51 -15.88 -7.59
CA ALA A 51 2.65 -15.98 -9.03
C ALA A 51 1.35 -15.71 -9.81
N GLN A 52 0.18 -15.73 -9.18
CA GLN A 52 -1.12 -15.44 -9.79
C GLN A 52 -1.64 -14.05 -9.43
N LEU A 53 -1.03 -13.38 -8.45
CA LEU A 53 -1.53 -12.11 -7.92
C LEU A 53 -0.74 -10.94 -8.49
N ILE A 54 -1.46 -9.87 -8.82
CA ILE A 54 -0.91 -8.58 -9.19
C ILE A 54 -1.44 -7.58 -8.17
N LEU A 55 -0.55 -7.02 -7.34
CA LEU A 55 -0.92 -6.08 -6.29
C LEU A 55 -0.91 -4.64 -6.82
N THR A 56 -1.91 -3.87 -6.43
CA THR A 56 -1.97 -2.42 -6.67
C THR A 56 -1.39 -1.68 -5.46
N GLY A 57 -1.12 -0.37 -5.61
CA GLY A 57 -0.63 0.48 -4.51
C GLY A 57 -1.59 0.60 -3.32
N ASN A 58 -2.86 0.24 -3.50
CA ASN A 58 -3.86 0.23 -2.43
C ASN A 58 -3.66 -0.93 -1.43
N VAL A 59 -2.93 -1.97 -1.84
CA VAL A 59 -2.70 -3.21 -1.07
C VAL A 59 -1.23 -3.58 -0.95
N MET A 60 -0.34 -2.61 -1.18
CA MET A 60 1.12 -2.76 -1.12
C MET A 60 1.73 -1.59 -0.36
N ASP A 61 2.76 -1.84 0.43
CA ASP A 61 3.58 -0.77 1.01
C ASP A 61 4.38 -0.04 -0.07
N TYR A 62 4.33 1.29 -0.09
CA TYR A 62 5.09 2.09 -1.04
C TYR A 62 5.64 3.37 -0.39
N ARG A 63 6.74 3.86 -0.96
CA ARG A 63 7.40 5.10 -0.51
C ARG A 63 6.95 6.26 -1.37
N ILE A 64 6.66 7.38 -0.74
CA ILE A 64 6.39 8.64 -1.42
C ILE A 64 7.20 9.76 -0.79
N LYS A 65 7.54 10.75 -1.61
CA LYS A 65 8.06 12.03 -1.16
C LYS A 65 6.89 13.00 -1.01
N ILE A 66 6.81 13.65 0.14
CA ILE A 66 5.82 14.69 0.43
C ILE A 66 6.53 15.98 0.81
N ALA A 67 5.95 17.11 0.45
CA ALA A 67 6.34 18.40 1.00
C ALA A 67 5.59 18.60 2.33
N VAL A 68 6.32 18.84 3.40
CA VAL A 68 5.77 19.11 4.73
C VAL A 68 6.03 20.57 5.08
N ASP A 69 5.06 21.21 5.73
CA ASP A 69 5.23 22.45 6.46
C ASP A 69 4.27 22.40 7.66
N MET A 70 4.79 22.01 8.82
CA MET A 70 4.01 21.87 10.04
C MET A 70 4.83 22.25 11.26
N ASP A 71 4.15 22.68 12.32
CA ASP A 71 4.69 22.72 13.66
C ASP A 71 4.26 21.45 14.41
N THR A 72 5.14 20.89 15.22
CA THR A 72 4.77 19.82 16.15
C THR A 72 3.86 20.35 17.25
N ASP A 73 3.19 19.45 17.96
CA ASP A 73 2.61 19.79 19.25
C ASP A 73 3.68 20.32 20.21
N THR A 74 3.22 21.08 21.20
CA THR A 74 4.09 21.65 22.23
C THR A 74 4.77 20.55 23.01
N ALA A 75 6.09 20.48 22.91
CA ALA A 75 6.91 19.67 23.79
C ALA A 75 6.97 20.37 25.17
N SER A 76 6.32 19.78 26.17
CA SER A 76 6.31 20.28 27.55
C SER A 76 7.31 19.54 28.45
N GLY A 77 8.43 19.09 27.87
CA GLY A 77 9.47 18.33 28.55
C GLY A 77 10.84 18.97 28.35
N SER A 78 11.64 18.91 29.40
CA SER A 78 13.01 19.39 29.40
C SER A 78 13.86 18.64 28.38
N HIS A 79 14.44 19.36 27.42
CA HIS A 79 15.37 18.76 26.46
C HIS A 79 16.46 19.74 26.03
N VAL A 80 17.46 19.22 25.32
CA VAL A 80 18.63 19.99 24.85
C VAL A 80 18.71 19.91 23.33
N HIS A 81 19.17 20.97 22.68
CA HIS A 81 19.60 20.92 21.28
C HIS A 81 21.12 20.82 21.22
N SER A 82 21.63 20.02 20.30
CA SER A 82 23.04 20.09 19.90
C SER A 82 23.21 21.18 18.85
N VAL A 83 24.27 21.97 18.99
CA VAL A 83 24.72 22.92 17.98
C VAL A 83 26.11 22.50 17.57
N GLU A 84 26.27 22.17 16.29
CA GLU A 84 27.57 21.84 15.71
C GLU A 84 27.80 22.73 14.49
N GLY A 85 29.03 23.22 14.33
CA GLY A 85 29.39 24.04 13.20
C GLY A 85 30.89 24.03 12.93
N LYS A 86 31.26 24.35 11.69
CA LYS A 86 32.64 24.57 11.28
C LYS A 86 32.83 26.00 10.85
N THR A 87 33.94 26.61 11.25
CA THR A 87 34.36 27.89 10.69
C THR A 87 34.86 27.68 9.27
N LEU A 88 34.68 28.67 8.40
CA LEU A 88 35.34 28.65 7.10
C LEU A 88 36.86 28.84 7.29
N PRO A 89 37.71 28.25 6.43
CA PRO A 89 39.14 28.48 6.48
C PRO A 89 39.46 29.96 6.27
N GLY A 90 40.05 30.60 7.27
CA GLY A 90 40.53 31.98 7.16
C GLY A 90 41.84 32.08 6.36
N ALA A 91 42.46 33.26 6.34
CA ALA A 91 43.72 33.51 5.61
C ALA A 91 44.90 32.61 6.05
N MET A 92 44.81 31.97 7.23
CA MET A 92 45.81 31.03 7.77
C MET A 92 45.52 29.56 7.42
N GLY A 93 44.48 29.26 6.64
CA GLY A 93 44.28 27.94 6.02
C GLY A 93 43.86 26.80 6.95
N HIS A 94 43.42 27.07 8.17
CA HIS A 94 42.82 26.06 9.05
C HIS A 94 41.39 26.45 9.45
N ASP A 95 40.60 25.45 9.86
CA ASP A 95 39.25 25.57 10.36
C ASP A 95 39.16 25.15 11.83
N HIS A 96 38.07 25.55 12.47
CA HIS A 96 37.70 25.12 13.81
C HIS A 96 36.31 24.49 13.76
N GLU A 97 36.18 23.34 14.42
CA GLU A 97 34.89 22.74 14.69
C GLU A 97 34.48 23.11 16.11
N PHE A 98 33.28 23.64 16.27
CA PHE A 98 32.70 23.90 17.59
C PHE A 98 31.45 23.03 17.76
N ARG A 99 31.31 22.50 18.98
CA ARG A 99 30.15 21.74 19.42
C ARG A 99 29.69 22.29 20.74
N GLY A 100 28.39 22.44 20.90
CA GLY A 100 27.76 22.90 22.13
C GLY A 100 26.38 22.31 22.28
N THR A 101 25.79 22.50 23.46
CA THR A 101 24.39 22.21 23.70
C THR A 101 23.71 23.45 24.23
N THR A 102 22.41 23.61 24.01
CA THR A 102 21.64 24.78 24.45
C THR A 102 21.37 24.82 25.97
N GLY A 103 22.02 23.96 26.77
CA GLY A 103 21.59 23.69 28.13
C GLY A 103 20.18 23.08 28.16
N GLU A 104 19.71 22.75 29.37
CA GLU A 104 18.38 22.18 29.57
C GLU A 104 17.30 23.24 29.32
N ALA A 105 16.55 23.09 28.23
CA ALA A 105 15.43 23.96 27.90
C ALA A 105 14.13 23.35 28.46
N GLY A 106 13.66 23.90 29.58
CA GLY A 106 12.40 23.52 30.23
C GLY A 106 11.16 24.31 29.76
N ALA A 107 11.30 25.16 28.74
CA ALA A 107 10.19 25.96 28.24
C ALA A 107 9.36 25.19 27.21
N ALA A 108 8.04 25.21 27.38
CA ALA A 108 7.09 24.64 26.43
C ALA A 108 7.25 25.30 25.05
N HIS A 109 7.67 24.54 24.04
CA HIS A 109 7.85 25.03 22.68
C HIS A 109 7.57 23.95 21.64
N ASN A 110 7.50 24.34 20.37
CA ASN A 110 7.26 23.44 19.24
C ASN A 110 8.45 23.45 18.26
N HIS A 111 8.46 22.46 17.38
CA HIS A 111 9.41 22.36 16.28
C HIS A 111 8.71 22.55 14.95
N ARG A 112 9.28 23.39 14.09
CA ARG A 112 8.87 23.45 12.70
C ARG A 112 9.57 22.38 11.88
N ILE A 113 8.80 21.54 11.21
CA ILE A 113 9.26 20.56 10.23
C ILE A 113 8.84 21.08 8.86
N SER A 114 9.82 21.35 7.99
CA SER A 114 9.56 21.82 6.63
C SER A 114 10.45 21.13 5.59
N GLY A 115 10.02 21.13 4.33
CA GLY A 115 10.77 20.58 3.19
C GLY A 115 10.28 19.21 2.73
N GLU A 116 11.05 18.57 1.84
CA GLU A 116 10.73 17.24 1.32
C GLU A 116 11.06 16.15 2.34
N GLN A 117 10.08 15.31 2.64
CA GLN A 117 10.23 14.14 3.50
C GLN A 117 9.82 12.87 2.74
N GLU A 118 10.58 11.79 2.91
CA GLU A 118 10.19 10.47 2.41
C GLU A 118 9.42 9.74 3.50
N ILE A 119 8.18 9.33 3.18
CA ILE A 119 7.34 8.54 4.08
C ILE A 119 6.99 7.20 3.45
N ILE A 120 6.71 6.21 4.29
CA ILE A 120 6.21 4.89 3.88
C ILE A 120 4.70 4.87 4.11
N ILE A 121 3.92 4.73 3.04
CA ILE A 121 2.51 4.42 3.13
C ILE A 121 2.37 2.93 3.37
N LYS A 122 1.87 2.56 4.56
CA LYS A 122 1.68 1.17 4.96
C LYS A 122 0.30 0.67 4.53
N ASN A 123 0.28 0.01 3.38
CA ASN A 123 -0.92 -0.49 2.73
C ASN A 123 -0.87 -2.01 2.48
N GLY A 124 0.19 -2.71 2.91
CA GLY A 124 0.31 -4.15 2.78
C GLY A 124 -0.87 -4.90 3.40
N LEU A 125 -1.19 -6.05 2.82
CA LEU A 125 -2.25 -6.93 3.31
C LEU A 125 -1.85 -7.62 4.61
N ALA A 126 -2.85 -7.95 5.44
CA ALA A 126 -2.73 -8.79 6.62
C ALA A 126 -3.58 -10.07 6.47
N ALA A 127 -3.19 -11.14 7.19
CA ALA A 127 -3.97 -12.37 7.22
C ALA A 127 -5.37 -12.14 7.82
N GLY A 128 -6.38 -12.76 7.23
CA GLY A 128 -7.79 -12.60 7.59
C GLY A 128 -8.52 -11.45 6.88
N GLU A 129 -7.80 -10.56 6.18
CA GLU A 129 -8.44 -9.46 5.47
C GLU A 129 -9.24 -9.95 4.26
N LYS A 130 -10.36 -9.27 3.99
CA LYS A 130 -11.17 -9.49 2.80
C LYS A 130 -10.76 -8.50 1.71
N VAL A 131 -10.64 -8.99 0.48
CA VAL A 131 -10.16 -8.22 -0.65
C VAL A 131 -11.05 -8.36 -1.87
N LEU A 132 -11.05 -7.32 -2.69
CA LEU A 132 -11.66 -7.28 -4.00
C LEU A 132 -10.61 -7.60 -5.08
N LEU A 133 -10.93 -8.53 -5.98
CA LEU A 133 -10.05 -8.91 -7.08
C LEU A 133 -10.73 -8.78 -8.44
N LEU A 134 -9.93 -8.52 -9.49
CA LEU A 134 -10.34 -8.68 -10.88
C LEU A 134 -9.57 -9.83 -11.52
N ARG A 135 -10.29 -10.81 -12.07
CA ARG A 135 -9.70 -11.87 -12.90
C ARG A 135 -9.31 -11.31 -14.27
N GLN A 136 -8.06 -11.50 -14.70
CA GLN A 136 -7.63 -11.16 -16.05
C GLN A 136 -8.40 -12.01 -17.09
N GLN A 137 -8.89 -11.37 -18.16
CA GLN A 137 -9.56 -12.09 -19.26
C GLN A 137 -8.60 -13.08 -19.94
N GLY A 138 -9.06 -14.31 -20.15
CA GLY A 138 -8.29 -15.39 -20.79
C GLY A 138 -7.05 -15.88 -20.02
N GLY A 139 -6.66 -15.18 -18.94
CA GLY A 139 -5.49 -15.46 -18.13
C GLY A 139 -5.81 -16.18 -16.82
N GLN A 140 -4.76 -16.39 -16.02
CA GLN A 140 -4.84 -16.95 -14.66
C GLN A 140 -4.39 -15.95 -13.59
N LYS A 141 -4.17 -14.69 -13.98
CA LYS A 141 -3.77 -13.62 -13.07
C LYS A 141 -4.98 -12.91 -12.49
N TYR A 142 -4.81 -12.40 -11.28
CA TYR A 142 -5.81 -11.65 -10.55
C TYR A 142 -5.20 -10.35 -10.03
N PHE A 143 -5.85 -9.23 -10.32
CA PHE A 143 -5.48 -7.93 -9.78
C PHE A 143 -6.16 -7.75 -8.44
N VAL A 144 -5.40 -7.51 -7.38
CA VAL A 144 -5.93 -7.21 -6.05
C VAL A 144 -6.10 -5.70 -5.94
N LEU A 145 -7.35 -5.24 -5.89
CA LEU A 145 -7.69 -3.83 -6.03
C LEU A 145 -7.72 -3.10 -4.68
N GLU A 146 -8.43 -3.66 -3.71
CA GLU A 146 -8.75 -2.96 -2.46
C GLU A 146 -9.03 -3.98 -1.36
N ARG A 147 -8.79 -3.60 -0.10
CA ARG A 147 -9.43 -4.24 1.05
C ARG A 147 -10.89 -3.82 1.10
N ILE A 148 -11.78 -4.73 1.48
CA ILE A 148 -13.18 -4.40 1.72
C ILE A 148 -13.46 -4.48 3.22
N GLY A 149 -14.02 -3.41 3.77
CA GLY A 149 -14.51 -3.36 5.15
C GLY A 149 -15.87 -4.04 5.24
N ILE A 150 -16.03 -4.96 6.20
CA ILE A 150 -17.33 -5.43 6.69
C ILE A 150 -17.37 -5.11 8.17
#